data_AF-A0A285NAG4-F1
#
_entry.id   AF-A0A285NAG4-F1
#
_cell.length_a   1.000
_cell.length_b   1.000
_cell.length_c   1.000
_cell.angle_alpha   90.00
_cell.angle_beta   90.00
_cell.angle_gamma   90.00
#
_symmetry.space_group_name_H-M   'P 1'
#
loop_
_entity.id
_entity.type
_entity.pdbx_description
1 polymer ?
#
loop_
_entity_poly.entity_id
_entity_poly.type
_entity_poly.pdbx_seq_one_letter_code
_entity_poly.pdbx_strand_id
1 'polypeptide(L)'
;MRCILVVFLLLFSFSFSGEFLVLSEKNGIPVIKKVRQSMLTGINEDYIYIEPIYTVRKTADPNDPFYRDSLLNPQWWWLTVNAPQSWDLIPSNTTVYVAVLDTGVDYTHPDLKDNLWVNQGEISGTDTDNNGIDDGCENNSDDDNNGYIDDCYGINAICYNYDGNGDIVYNPNNAGCNRPDAFDEDGHGTHVSGIIGAVTDNGIGVPGILWNRVKIVPCKFLDGNGNGTTEGEFICLDYIRSLISSGLDIIAINASYGGYYYSNIEKTKIAQLSNTVFVSAAGNNGDNVDVIDFSPCVYDLPNQICVGASDKNNRRAEFTTYLSSNYGFKNVKIFAPGLDIQSTYLGSGFAYASGTSQATPFVTGAVGLLYIYDSGMTVSQIKERIIYSGSNYPENLSGESFSCNVLNLYSMLVPDNNQKICLDRLSYNFGQVNVGEKSSVSFTVRSAGLQPLSIISVNSFLPQFTVSENCTGNTINSGNTCSIDVSFIPDKAGDFTGGIIINYGNNNSVEIAVQGEGVLVNNPVPSSSDSSGGGGCSTGSVSGFQIYLIVIAVFIIRYMIGRYGSIS
;
A
#
# COMPACT_ATOMS: atom_id res chain seq x y z
N MET A 1 -44.49 -34.32 -9.73
CA MET A 1 -44.66 -32.97 -9.16
C MET A 1 -43.30 -32.49 -8.70
N ARG A 2 -42.57 -31.76 -9.56
CA ARG A 2 -41.26 -31.19 -9.23
C ARG A 2 -41.43 -29.67 -9.18
N CYS A 3 -40.99 -29.09 -8.07
CA CYS A 3 -41.02 -27.66 -7.78
C CYS A 3 -40.22 -26.88 -8.84
N ILE A 4 -40.84 -25.86 -9.44
CA ILE A 4 -40.14 -24.79 -10.13
C ILE A 4 -40.21 -23.57 -9.20
N LEU A 5 -39.03 -23.13 -8.80
CA LEU A 5 -38.78 -21.96 -7.97
C LEU A 5 -39.16 -20.72 -8.80
N VAL A 6 -40.28 -20.09 -8.48
CA VAL A 6 -40.67 -18.79 -9.07
C VAL A 6 -39.81 -17.71 -8.41
N VAL A 7 -38.77 -17.26 -9.09
CA VAL A 7 -38.01 -16.08 -8.68
C VAL A 7 -38.85 -14.84 -9.03
N PHE A 8 -39.48 -14.25 -8.00
CA PHE A 8 -40.12 -12.94 -8.11
C PHE A 8 -39.04 -11.86 -8.25
N LEU A 9 -38.82 -11.37 -9.47
CA LEU A 9 -38.10 -10.12 -9.69
C LEU A 9 -38.98 -8.96 -9.21
N LEU A 10 -38.57 -8.34 -8.10
CA LEU A 10 -39.08 -7.03 -7.66
C LEU A 10 -38.72 -5.99 -8.73
N LEU A 11 -39.75 -5.56 -9.45
CA LEU A 11 -39.73 -4.45 -10.39
C LEU A 11 -39.45 -3.14 -9.65
N PHE A 12 -38.18 -2.74 -9.54
CA PHE A 12 -37.83 -1.33 -9.42
C PHE A 12 -37.93 -0.71 -10.82
N SER A 13 -38.81 0.29 -10.93
CA SER A 13 -39.05 1.08 -12.12
C SER A 13 -37.84 1.93 -12.50
N PHE A 14 -36.90 1.33 -13.23
CA PHE A 14 -35.93 2.05 -14.03
C PHE A 14 -36.25 1.82 -15.52
N SER A 15 -36.55 2.90 -16.22
CA SER A 15 -36.77 2.92 -17.67
C SER A 15 -35.44 2.74 -18.40
N PHE A 16 -34.98 1.50 -18.55
CA PHE A 16 -33.91 1.15 -19.49
C PHE A 16 -34.53 0.35 -20.64
N SER A 17 -34.48 0.87 -21.86
CA SER A 17 -34.79 0.09 -23.06
C SER A 17 -33.72 -0.98 -23.29
N GLY A 18 -33.73 -2.05 -22.50
CA GLY A 18 -32.74 -3.12 -22.53
C GLY A 18 -33.13 -4.28 -23.45
N GLU A 19 -32.17 -4.76 -24.24
CA GLU A 19 -32.23 -6.06 -24.90
C GLU A 19 -31.52 -7.12 -24.04
N PHE A 20 -32.11 -8.30 -23.92
CA PHE A 20 -31.68 -9.41 -23.07
C PHE A 20 -31.38 -10.65 -23.91
N LEU A 21 -30.46 -11.49 -23.45
CA LEU A 21 -30.30 -12.87 -23.89
C LEU A 21 -31.13 -13.79 -23.01
N VAL A 22 -31.81 -14.74 -23.64
CA VAL A 22 -32.64 -15.71 -22.97
C VAL A 22 -32.23 -17.10 -23.41
N LEU A 23 -31.82 -17.93 -22.47
CA LEU A 23 -31.63 -19.36 -22.71
C LEU A 23 -32.96 -20.08 -22.50
N SER A 24 -33.48 -20.67 -23.56
CA SER A 24 -34.73 -21.45 -23.60
C SER A 24 -34.46 -22.86 -24.11
N GLU A 25 -35.41 -23.77 -23.96
CA GLU A 25 -35.31 -25.12 -24.50
C GLU A 25 -36.31 -25.31 -25.65
N LYS A 26 -35.83 -25.74 -26.82
CA LYS A 26 -36.68 -26.06 -27.97
C LYS A 26 -36.40 -27.50 -28.41
N ASN A 27 -37.38 -28.39 -28.24
CA ASN A 27 -37.26 -29.83 -28.55
C ASN A 27 -36.06 -30.51 -27.85
N GLY A 28 -35.78 -30.18 -26.60
CA GLY A 28 -34.65 -30.77 -25.86
C GLY A 28 -33.29 -30.11 -26.11
N ILE A 29 -33.24 -29.02 -26.88
CA ILE A 29 -32.00 -28.32 -27.27
C ILE A 29 -31.99 -26.92 -26.65
N PRO A 30 -30.93 -26.53 -25.92
CA PRO A 30 -30.74 -25.15 -25.46
C PRO A 30 -30.61 -24.19 -26.64
N VAL A 31 -31.42 -23.13 -26.67
CA VAL A 31 -31.43 -22.08 -27.69
C VAL A 31 -31.39 -20.72 -27.02
N ILE A 32 -30.49 -19.86 -27.51
CA ILE A 32 -30.37 -18.47 -27.06
C ILE A 32 -31.23 -17.58 -27.96
N LYS A 33 -32.11 -16.77 -27.36
CA LYS A 33 -32.92 -15.75 -28.03
C LYS A 33 -32.57 -14.36 -27.51
N LYS A 34 -32.68 -13.37 -28.38
CA LYS A 34 -32.57 -11.95 -28.01
C LYS A 34 -33.97 -11.38 -27.87
N VAL A 35 -34.31 -10.81 -26.71
CA VAL A 35 -35.65 -10.26 -26.41
C VAL A 35 -35.55 -8.84 -25.87
N ARG A 36 -36.60 -8.03 -26.08
CA ARG A 36 -36.70 -6.70 -25.45
C ARG A 36 -37.38 -6.82 -24.09
N GLN A 37 -37.07 -5.90 -23.16
CA GLN A 37 -37.70 -5.87 -21.83
C GLN A 37 -39.23 -5.91 -21.89
N SER A 38 -39.86 -5.22 -22.84
CA SER A 38 -41.33 -5.21 -23.03
C SER A 38 -41.93 -6.56 -23.42
N MET A 39 -41.10 -7.51 -23.86
CA MET A 39 -41.52 -8.86 -24.20
C MET A 39 -41.43 -9.78 -22.97
N LEU A 40 -40.68 -9.43 -21.93
CA LEU A 40 -40.52 -10.27 -20.73
C LEU A 40 -41.80 -10.39 -19.89
N THR A 41 -42.74 -9.45 -20.01
CA THR A 41 -43.98 -9.40 -19.21
C THR A 41 -45.16 -10.19 -19.79
N GLY A 42 -44.97 -10.93 -20.88
CA GLY A 42 -46.07 -11.60 -21.58
C GLY A 42 -45.72 -12.95 -22.23
N ILE A 43 -44.62 -13.60 -21.85
CA ILE A 43 -44.19 -14.85 -22.50
C ILE A 43 -44.53 -16.08 -21.65
N ASN A 44 -45.10 -17.08 -22.33
CA ASN A 44 -45.59 -18.35 -21.80
C ASN A 44 -44.62 -19.52 -22.12
N GLU A 45 -43.32 -19.21 -22.32
CA GLU A 45 -42.26 -20.19 -22.57
C GLU A 45 -41.43 -20.39 -21.28
N ASP A 46 -41.04 -21.63 -21.00
CA ASP A 46 -40.13 -21.96 -19.90
C ASP A 46 -38.70 -21.49 -20.27
N TYR A 47 -38.19 -20.51 -19.53
CA TYR A 47 -36.82 -20.04 -19.64
C TYR A 47 -35.93 -20.72 -18.61
N ILE A 48 -34.72 -21.06 -19.03
CA ILE A 48 -33.69 -21.59 -18.13
C ILE A 48 -32.95 -20.41 -17.48
N TYR A 49 -32.52 -19.43 -18.28
CA TYR A 49 -31.81 -18.23 -17.80
C TYR A 49 -32.17 -16.99 -18.64
N ILE A 50 -32.11 -15.81 -18.01
CA ILE A 50 -32.29 -14.50 -18.64
C ILE A 50 -31.17 -13.58 -18.16
N GLU A 51 -30.41 -13.00 -19.07
CA GLU A 51 -29.29 -12.12 -18.78
C GLU A 51 -29.31 -10.89 -19.68
N PRO A 52 -28.84 -9.72 -19.22
CA PRO A 52 -28.64 -8.57 -20.10
C PRO A 52 -27.57 -8.88 -21.15
N ILE A 53 -27.63 -8.21 -22.31
CA ILE A 53 -26.52 -8.29 -23.27
C ILE A 53 -25.34 -7.49 -22.73
N TYR A 54 -24.27 -8.19 -22.36
CA TYR A 54 -23.01 -7.58 -22.00
C TYR A 54 -22.21 -7.23 -23.26
N THR A 55 -21.70 -5.99 -23.35
CA THR A 55 -20.74 -5.62 -24.39
C THR A 55 -19.36 -6.07 -23.93
N VAL A 56 -18.70 -6.92 -24.73
CA VAL A 56 -17.30 -7.29 -24.51
C VAL A 56 -16.39 -6.38 -25.34
N ARG A 57 -15.28 -5.93 -24.75
CA ARG A 57 -14.25 -5.12 -25.41
C ARG A 57 -12.89 -5.79 -25.21
N LYS A 58 -11.93 -5.54 -26.10
CA LYS A 58 -10.53 -5.85 -25.84
C LYS A 58 -10.09 -4.94 -24.69
N THR A 59 -9.49 -5.50 -23.64
CA THR A 59 -8.94 -4.71 -22.54
C THR A 59 -7.82 -3.80 -23.02
N ALA A 60 -7.62 -2.66 -22.37
CA ALA A 60 -6.48 -1.78 -22.61
C ALA A 60 -5.16 -2.59 -22.66
N ASP A 61 -4.36 -2.34 -23.70
CA ASP A 61 -3.13 -3.09 -24.03
C ASP A 61 -2.12 -2.08 -24.59
N PRO A 62 -1.42 -1.34 -23.69
CA PRO A 62 -0.44 -0.35 -24.10
C PRO A 62 0.57 -0.88 -25.11
N ASN A 63 0.97 -0.02 -26.06
CA ASN A 63 1.99 -0.35 -27.05
C ASN A 63 3.44 -0.20 -26.53
N ASP A 64 3.58 0.23 -25.28
CA ASP A 64 4.82 0.43 -24.53
C ASP A 64 5.64 -0.88 -24.48
N PRO A 65 6.91 -0.89 -24.95
CA PRO A 65 7.69 -2.11 -25.08
C PRO A 65 7.84 -2.92 -23.79
N PHE A 66 7.97 -2.26 -22.63
CA PHE A 66 8.12 -2.95 -21.34
C PHE A 66 6.81 -3.40 -20.71
N TYR A 67 5.65 -2.97 -21.24
CA TYR A 67 4.36 -3.59 -20.91
C TYR A 67 4.25 -5.01 -21.48
N ARG A 68 4.86 -5.26 -22.64
CA ARG A 68 4.68 -6.50 -23.42
C ARG A 68 5.88 -7.44 -23.39
N ASP A 69 6.94 -7.09 -22.65
CA ASP A 69 8.15 -7.91 -22.56
C ASP A 69 7.85 -9.24 -21.84
N SER A 70 7.45 -10.21 -22.65
CA SER A 70 6.83 -11.48 -22.26
C SER A 70 7.84 -12.61 -22.14
N LEU A 71 9.15 -12.32 -22.28
CA LEU A 71 10.15 -13.38 -22.43
C LEU A 71 11.17 -13.47 -21.29
N LEU A 72 11.32 -12.46 -20.42
CA LEU A 72 12.33 -12.54 -19.35
C LEU A 72 11.86 -12.09 -17.96
N ASN A 73 10.99 -11.09 -17.84
CA ASN A 73 10.34 -10.70 -16.56
C ASN A 73 9.19 -9.71 -16.84
N PRO A 74 7.93 -10.15 -17.05
CA PRO A 74 6.83 -9.20 -17.23
C PRO A 74 6.73 -8.35 -15.97
N GLN A 75 6.55 -7.02 -16.07
CA GLN A 75 6.27 -6.25 -14.87
C GLN A 75 4.94 -6.74 -14.29
N TRP A 76 5.05 -7.51 -13.22
CA TRP A 76 3.96 -8.32 -12.71
C TRP A 76 2.80 -7.48 -12.17
N TRP A 77 3.06 -6.22 -11.87
CA TRP A 77 2.17 -5.34 -11.11
C TRP A 77 0.87 -5.03 -11.85
N TRP A 78 0.85 -4.87 -13.18
CA TRP A 78 -0.36 -4.39 -13.89
C TRP A 78 -1.51 -5.39 -13.82
N LEU A 79 -1.20 -6.70 -13.79
CA LEU A 79 -2.19 -7.75 -13.55
C LEU A 79 -2.61 -7.77 -12.08
N THR A 80 -1.66 -7.62 -11.15
CA THR A 80 -1.95 -7.62 -9.71
C THR A 80 -2.91 -6.50 -9.32
N VAL A 81 -2.69 -5.29 -9.85
CA VAL A 81 -3.54 -4.12 -9.54
C VAL A 81 -4.73 -3.97 -10.47
N ASN A 82 -4.93 -4.87 -11.45
CA ASN A 82 -6.01 -4.80 -12.45
C ASN A 82 -6.02 -3.48 -13.24
N ALA A 83 -4.83 -3.00 -13.65
CA ALA A 83 -4.69 -1.75 -14.38
C ALA A 83 -5.43 -1.76 -15.74
N PRO A 84 -5.31 -2.79 -16.60
CA PRO A 84 -5.99 -2.81 -17.90
C PRO A 84 -7.50 -2.59 -17.83
N GLN A 85 -8.18 -3.28 -16.91
CA GLN A 85 -9.63 -3.13 -16.75
C GLN A 85 -10.01 -1.75 -16.20
N SER A 86 -9.14 -1.10 -15.41
CA SER A 86 -9.39 0.25 -14.91
C SER A 86 -9.21 1.31 -15.99
N TRP A 87 -8.24 1.15 -16.89
CA TRP A 87 -7.98 2.07 -18.01
C TRP A 87 -9.14 2.13 -19.01
N ASP A 88 -9.88 1.04 -19.16
CA ASP A 88 -11.09 1.00 -20.01
C ASP A 88 -12.25 1.85 -19.46
N LEU A 89 -12.21 2.23 -18.18
CA LEU A 89 -13.29 2.93 -17.48
C LEU A 89 -13.07 4.43 -17.32
N ILE A 90 -11.85 4.91 -17.47
CA ILE A 90 -11.56 6.33 -17.25
C ILE A 90 -11.93 7.20 -18.47
N PRO A 91 -12.65 8.33 -18.26
CA PRO A 91 -12.96 9.25 -19.34
C PRO A 91 -11.71 9.89 -19.95
N SER A 92 -11.79 10.26 -21.23
CA SER A 92 -10.65 10.78 -21.99
C SER A 92 -10.36 12.27 -21.80
N ASN A 93 -11.23 13.00 -21.09
CA ASN A 93 -11.25 14.48 -21.08
C ASN A 93 -10.93 15.10 -19.71
N THR A 94 -10.53 14.31 -18.72
CA THR A 94 -10.20 14.80 -17.38
C THR A 94 -8.71 14.65 -17.13
N THR A 95 -8.01 15.74 -16.85
CA THR A 95 -6.61 15.74 -16.44
C THR A 95 -6.53 16.19 -14.98
N VAL A 96 -5.70 15.51 -14.18
CA VAL A 96 -5.50 15.82 -12.75
C VAL A 96 -4.08 16.27 -12.47
N TYR A 97 -3.87 17.02 -11.40
CA TYR A 97 -2.55 17.45 -10.94
C TYR A 97 -2.12 16.64 -9.72
N VAL A 98 -0.90 16.13 -9.74
CA VAL A 98 -0.30 15.35 -8.65
C VAL A 98 1.07 15.92 -8.35
N ALA A 99 1.36 16.21 -7.09
CA ALA A 99 2.69 16.65 -6.70
C ALA A 99 3.60 15.47 -6.31
N VAL A 100 4.88 15.57 -6.63
CA VAL A 100 5.93 14.60 -6.27
C VAL A 100 6.98 15.33 -5.46
N LEU A 101 7.07 15.02 -4.16
CA LEU A 101 8.06 15.58 -3.25
C LEU A 101 9.21 14.58 -3.13
N ASP A 102 10.33 14.84 -3.79
CA ASP A 102 11.39 13.83 -3.98
C ASP A 102 12.76 14.46 -4.37
N THR A 103 13.58 13.75 -5.14
CA THR A 103 14.87 14.20 -5.69
C THR A 103 14.73 15.09 -6.94
N GLY A 104 13.51 15.38 -7.39
CA GLY A 104 13.22 16.07 -8.64
C GLY A 104 12.64 15.14 -9.70
N VAL A 105 12.49 15.64 -10.92
CA VAL A 105 12.11 14.83 -12.09
C VAL A 105 12.98 15.23 -13.29
N ASP A 106 13.51 14.25 -14.03
CA ASP A 106 14.10 14.49 -15.36
C ASP A 106 12.98 14.92 -16.32
N TYR A 107 12.73 16.23 -16.36
CA TYR A 107 11.67 16.82 -17.18
C TYR A 107 11.96 16.78 -18.68
N THR A 108 13.15 16.30 -19.07
CA THR A 108 13.51 16.05 -20.48
C THR A 108 13.19 14.62 -20.93
N HIS A 109 12.85 13.73 -20.00
CA HIS A 109 12.62 12.31 -20.27
C HIS A 109 11.46 12.13 -21.28
N PRO A 110 11.68 11.44 -22.42
CA PRO A 110 10.70 11.35 -23.51
C PRO A 110 9.41 10.64 -23.09
N ASP A 111 9.49 9.78 -22.07
CA ASP A 111 8.36 9.05 -21.51
C ASP A 111 7.70 9.76 -20.32
N LEU A 112 8.06 11.00 -20.00
CA LEU A 112 7.46 11.78 -18.90
C LEU A 112 7.03 13.19 -19.29
N LYS A 113 7.83 13.88 -20.11
CA LYS A 113 7.71 15.32 -20.35
C LYS A 113 6.30 15.79 -20.69
N ASP A 114 5.54 15.00 -21.46
CA ASP A 114 4.18 15.38 -21.89
C ASP A 114 3.14 15.25 -20.77
N ASN A 115 3.46 14.56 -19.68
CA ASN A 115 2.65 14.40 -18.47
C ASN A 115 3.19 15.22 -17.27
N LEU A 116 4.15 16.10 -17.47
CA LEU A 116 4.58 17.06 -16.46
C LEU A 116 3.74 18.35 -16.53
N TRP A 117 3.53 18.95 -15.37
CA TRP A 117 3.02 20.30 -15.26
C TRP A 117 4.11 21.28 -15.67
N VAL A 118 3.68 22.39 -16.28
CA VAL A 118 4.56 23.50 -16.65
C VAL A 118 3.94 24.77 -16.12
N ASN A 119 4.67 25.54 -15.32
CA ASN A 119 4.24 26.85 -14.89
C ASN A 119 4.29 27.82 -16.08
N GLN A 120 3.13 28.15 -16.64
CA GLN A 120 3.04 29.09 -17.76
C GLN A 120 3.34 30.54 -17.35
N GLY A 121 3.34 30.83 -16.04
CA GLY A 121 3.69 32.15 -15.51
C GLY A 121 5.17 32.49 -15.66
N GLU A 122 6.03 31.48 -15.63
CA GLU A 122 7.50 31.60 -15.70
C GLU A 122 8.07 31.60 -17.11
N ILE A 123 7.28 31.27 -18.14
CA ILE A 123 7.79 31.19 -19.51
C ILE A 123 7.93 32.60 -20.09
N SER A 124 9.15 33.14 -20.07
CA SER A 124 9.53 34.39 -20.74
C SER A 124 10.50 34.10 -21.89
N GLY A 125 10.09 34.42 -23.12
CA GLY A 125 10.63 33.83 -24.37
C GLY A 125 12.07 34.16 -24.79
N THR A 126 13.07 33.88 -23.96
CA THR A 126 14.48 33.80 -24.33
C THR A 126 15.25 32.82 -23.42
N ASP A 127 15.82 31.75 -24.00
CA ASP A 127 16.97 30.99 -23.45
C ASP A 127 18.12 31.95 -23.07
N THR A 128 18.35 32.12 -21.77
CA THR A 128 19.36 33.02 -21.23
C THR A 128 20.60 32.33 -20.68
N ASP A 129 20.61 31.00 -20.56
CA ASP A 129 21.72 30.25 -19.93
C ASP A 129 22.61 29.52 -20.95
N ASN A 130 22.16 29.39 -22.20
CA ASN A 130 22.90 28.82 -23.32
C ASN A 130 23.26 27.32 -23.12
N ASN A 131 22.46 26.59 -22.34
CA ASN A 131 22.57 25.13 -22.12
C ASN A 131 22.09 24.30 -23.32
N GLY A 132 21.48 24.95 -24.32
CA GLY A 132 21.02 24.35 -25.57
C GLY A 132 19.58 23.83 -25.53
N ILE A 133 18.82 24.15 -24.49
CA ILE A 133 17.39 23.86 -24.33
C ILE A 133 16.66 25.20 -24.15
N ASP A 134 16.06 25.73 -25.22
CA ASP A 134 15.24 26.95 -25.16
C ASP A 134 13.84 26.61 -24.66
N ASP A 135 13.67 26.54 -23.34
CA ASP A 135 12.36 26.39 -22.68
C ASP A 135 11.78 27.72 -22.16
N GLY A 136 12.56 28.81 -22.21
CA GLY A 136 12.15 30.15 -21.82
C GLY A 136 12.00 30.35 -20.31
N CYS A 137 12.68 29.53 -19.51
CA CYS A 137 12.46 29.44 -18.06
C CYS A 137 13.64 29.86 -17.19
N GLU A 138 14.71 30.43 -17.75
CA GLU A 138 16.02 30.49 -17.08
C GLU A 138 16.55 31.92 -16.92
N ASN A 139 15.65 32.88 -16.76
CA ASN A 139 16.01 34.29 -16.65
C ASN A 139 16.45 34.70 -15.23
N ASN A 140 16.48 33.75 -14.29
CA ASN A 140 16.76 33.94 -12.87
C ASN A 140 15.82 34.98 -12.22
N SER A 141 14.55 34.94 -12.62
CA SER A 141 13.50 35.81 -12.09
C SER A 141 12.32 34.99 -11.59
N ASP A 142 11.47 35.66 -10.84
CA ASP A 142 10.17 35.14 -10.39
C ASP A 142 9.14 35.92 -11.21
N ASP A 143 8.88 35.44 -12.42
CA ASP A 143 8.11 36.17 -13.43
C ASP A 143 6.62 36.22 -13.06
N ASP A 144 6.11 35.20 -12.36
CA ASP A 144 4.73 35.16 -11.89
C ASP A 144 4.53 35.75 -10.47
N ASN A 145 5.62 36.12 -9.80
CA ASN A 145 5.68 36.68 -8.44
C ASN A 145 5.07 35.74 -7.37
N ASN A 146 5.25 34.43 -7.53
CA ASN A 146 4.80 33.41 -6.58
C ASN A 146 5.80 33.16 -5.43
N GLY A 147 6.98 33.79 -5.47
CA GLY A 147 8.05 33.69 -4.48
C GLY A 147 9.14 32.66 -4.81
N TYR A 148 9.06 32.02 -5.97
CA TYR A 148 9.98 30.99 -6.42
C TYR A 148 10.55 31.37 -7.79
N ILE A 149 11.88 31.42 -7.88
CA ILE A 149 12.59 31.76 -9.11
C ILE A 149 12.50 30.58 -10.07
N ASP A 150 12.20 30.86 -11.35
CA ASP A 150 12.31 29.94 -12.49
C ASP A 150 11.61 28.57 -12.24
N ASP A 151 10.46 28.54 -11.56
CA ASP A 151 9.77 27.30 -11.16
C ASP A 151 8.94 26.63 -12.26
N CYS A 152 9.39 26.73 -13.51
CA CYS A 152 8.71 26.20 -14.69
C CYS A 152 8.32 24.73 -14.60
N TYR A 153 9.20 23.89 -14.06
CA TYR A 153 8.97 22.45 -13.87
C TYR A 153 8.95 22.08 -12.39
N GLY A 154 8.49 23.00 -11.54
CA GLY A 154 8.55 22.89 -10.10
C GLY A 154 9.85 23.43 -9.50
N ILE A 155 9.96 23.38 -8.16
CA ILE A 155 11.05 24.03 -7.42
C ILE A 155 12.11 23.05 -6.91
N ASN A 156 13.32 23.56 -6.73
CA ASN A 156 14.34 23.00 -5.84
C ASN A 156 14.31 23.70 -4.48
N ALA A 157 13.58 23.11 -3.53
CA ALA A 157 13.47 23.61 -2.16
C ALA A 157 14.82 23.68 -1.43
N ILE A 158 15.87 22.98 -1.89
CA ILE A 158 17.23 23.08 -1.32
C ILE A 158 17.80 24.49 -1.52
N CYS A 159 17.35 25.20 -2.56
CA CYS A 159 17.76 26.57 -2.85
C CYS A 159 17.02 27.63 -2.03
N TYR A 160 16.21 27.24 -1.05
CA TYR A 160 15.41 28.16 -0.23
C TYR A 160 15.62 27.91 1.26
N ASN A 161 15.38 28.93 2.09
CA ASN A 161 15.35 28.82 3.56
C ASN A 161 14.21 29.66 4.12
N TYR A 162 13.82 29.41 5.38
CA TYR A 162 13.04 30.40 6.13
C TYR A 162 13.95 31.49 6.72
N ASP A 163 13.59 32.75 6.51
CA ASP A 163 14.26 33.88 7.16
C ASP A 163 13.84 34.02 8.64
N GLY A 164 14.40 35.01 9.35
CA GLY A 164 14.07 35.26 10.75
C GLY A 164 12.62 35.72 11.02
N ASN A 165 11.87 36.06 9.97
CA ASN A 165 10.47 36.45 10.03
C ASN A 165 9.52 35.31 9.62
N GLY A 166 10.06 34.20 9.11
CA GLY A 166 9.31 33.06 8.61
C GLY A 166 8.96 33.14 7.12
N ASP A 167 9.55 34.08 6.38
CA ASP A 167 9.38 34.20 4.93
C ASP A 167 10.34 33.23 4.21
N ILE A 168 9.89 32.66 3.09
CA ILE A 168 10.73 31.81 2.24
C ILE A 168 11.61 32.71 1.37
N VAL A 169 12.92 32.48 1.40
CA VAL A 169 13.90 33.28 0.66
C VAL A 169 14.83 32.41 -0.18
N TYR A 170 15.02 32.79 -1.45
CA TYR A 170 15.95 32.13 -2.35
C TYR A 170 17.40 32.38 -1.92
N ASN A 171 18.19 31.31 -1.85
CA ASN A 171 19.62 31.33 -1.60
C ASN A 171 20.35 30.30 -2.49
N PRO A 172 20.94 30.73 -3.62
CA PRO A 172 21.63 29.84 -4.55
C PRO A 172 22.93 29.26 -3.97
N ASN A 173 23.41 29.79 -2.83
CA ASN A 173 24.62 29.31 -2.17
C ASN A 173 24.35 28.23 -1.11
N ASN A 174 23.09 27.79 -0.95
CA ASN A 174 22.77 26.68 -0.08
C ASN A 174 23.51 25.41 -0.52
N ALA A 175 24.01 24.63 0.45
CA ALA A 175 24.70 23.38 0.14
C ALA A 175 23.72 22.40 -0.54
N GLY A 176 24.09 21.91 -1.72
CA GLY A 176 23.24 21.03 -2.53
C GLY A 176 22.32 21.75 -3.53
N CYS A 177 22.19 23.08 -3.44
CA CYS A 177 21.53 23.87 -4.48
C CYS A 177 22.43 23.96 -5.72
N ASN A 178 21.87 23.63 -6.88
CA ASN A 178 22.59 23.63 -8.16
C ASN A 178 21.83 24.40 -9.26
N ARG A 179 20.50 24.44 -9.18
CA ARG A 179 19.59 25.21 -10.03
C ARG A 179 18.27 25.43 -9.28
N PRO A 180 17.48 26.47 -9.62
CA PRO A 180 16.25 26.78 -8.92
C PRO A 180 15.08 25.81 -9.23
N ASP A 181 15.13 25.11 -10.36
CA ASP A 181 14.12 24.15 -10.80
C ASP A 181 14.30 22.71 -10.23
N ALA A 182 13.27 21.89 -10.37
CA ALA A 182 13.24 20.53 -9.84
C ALA A 182 13.87 19.44 -10.75
N PHE A 183 14.92 19.71 -11.53
CA PHE A 183 15.62 18.68 -12.29
C PHE A 183 16.16 17.57 -11.37
N ASP A 184 16.14 16.32 -11.84
CA ASP A 184 16.60 15.16 -11.07
C ASP A 184 18.05 14.79 -11.42
N GLU A 185 18.91 14.69 -10.41
CA GLU A 185 20.28 14.17 -10.55
C GLU A 185 20.51 12.84 -9.83
N ASP A 186 19.50 12.33 -9.10
CA ASP A 186 19.56 11.05 -8.39
C ASP A 186 18.84 9.93 -9.16
N GLY A 187 17.66 10.25 -9.67
CA GLY A 187 16.81 9.36 -10.46
C GLY A 187 15.65 8.72 -9.69
N HIS A 188 15.63 8.79 -8.35
CA HIS A 188 14.53 8.26 -7.55
C HIS A 188 13.20 8.97 -7.84
N GLY A 189 13.19 10.30 -7.88
CA GLY A 189 12.01 11.11 -8.19
C GLY A 189 11.49 10.90 -9.63
N THR A 190 12.39 10.73 -10.59
CA THR A 190 12.07 10.32 -11.97
C THR A 190 11.41 8.93 -11.99
N HIS A 191 11.90 7.99 -11.18
CA HIS A 191 11.36 6.62 -11.12
C HIS A 191 9.92 6.59 -10.59
N VAL A 192 9.65 7.25 -9.47
CA VAL A 192 8.30 7.29 -8.89
C VAL A 192 7.31 8.06 -9.78
N SER A 193 7.78 9.09 -10.49
CA SER A 193 6.97 9.85 -11.45
C SER A 193 6.53 9.00 -12.64
N GLY A 194 7.38 8.11 -13.15
CA GLY A 194 7.02 7.17 -14.22
C GLY A 194 5.92 6.19 -13.82
N ILE A 195 5.93 5.71 -12.57
CA ILE A 195 4.87 4.83 -12.05
C ILE A 195 3.53 5.58 -12.04
N ILE A 196 3.51 6.84 -11.61
CA ILE A 196 2.29 7.67 -11.60
C ILE A 196 1.79 7.91 -13.03
N GLY A 197 2.69 8.29 -13.94
CA GLY A 197 2.29 9.00 -15.15
C GLY A 197 3.25 8.95 -16.33
N ALA A 198 4.00 7.87 -16.54
CA ALA A 198 4.69 7.67 -17.80
C ALA A 198 3.74 7.77 -19.01
N VAL A 199 4.23 8.32 -20.11
CA VAL A 199 3.44 8.64 -21.30
C VAL A 199 3.02 7.34 -21.98
N THR A 200 1.81 6.91 -21.69
CA THR A 200 1.32 5.61 -22.14
C THR A 200 0.96 5.64 -23.62
N ASP A 201 1.16 4.53 -24.33
CA ASP A 201 0.80 4.35 -25.73
C ASP A 201 1.65 5.17 -26.73
N ASN A 202 2.85 5.59 -26.34
CA ASN A 202 3.80 6.35 -27.19
C ASN A 202 4.87 5.47 -27.89
N GLY A 203 4.86 4.15 -27.67
CA GLY A 203 5.84 3.21 -28.21
C GLY A 203 7.21 3.21 -27.51
N ILE A 204 7.30 3.82 -26.33
CA ILE A 204 8.51 3.95 -25.51
C ILE A 204 8.23 3.33 -24.13
N GLY A 205 9.26 2.82 -23.49
CA GLY A 205 9.24 2.64 -22.04
C GLY A 205 8.08 1.84 -21.42
N VAL A 206 7.44 2.47 -20.43
CA VAL A 206 6.50 1.86 -19.49
C VAL A 206 5.18 2.64 -19.45
N PRO A 207 4.04 1.96 -19.20
CA PRO A 207 2.78 2.66 -18.99
C PRO A 207 2.69 3.23 -17.56
N GLY A 208 2.23 4.47 -17.43
CA GLY A 208 1.87 5.07 -16.13
C GLY A 208 0.46 4.69 -15.68
N ILE A 209 0.21 4.69 -14.37
CA ILE A 209 -1.13 4.37 -13.82
C ILE A 209 -2.23 5.28 -14.36
N LEU A 210 -1.93 6.57 -14.59
CA LEU A 210 -2.93 7.57 -14.97
C LEU A 210 -3.15 7.72 -16.49
N TRP A 211 -2.56 6.88 -17.35
CA TRP A 211 -2.78 6.89 -18.81
C TRP A 211 -2.92 8.29 -19.44
N ASN A 212 -1.86 9.10 -19.42
CA ASN A 212 -1.85 10.46 -19.99
C ASN A 212 -2.98 11.38 -19.46
N ARG A 213 -3.49 11.16 -18.23
CA ARG A 213 -4.48 12.01 -17.56
C ARG A 213 -3.89 12.77 -16.37
N VAL A 214 -2.59 12.95 -16.34
CA VAL A 214 -1.90 13.59 -15.22
C VAL A 214 -0.98 14.71 -15.68
N LYS A 215 -0.84 15.69 -14.80
CA LYS A 215 0.22 16.70 -14.80
C LYS A 215 0.95 16.61 -13.47
N ILE A 216 2.17 16.10 -13.51
CA ILE A 216 3.00 15.91 -12.32
C ILE A 216 3.68 17.25 -12.00
N VAL A 217 3.58 17.70 -10.74
CA VAL A 217 4.20 18.90 -10.19
C VAL A 217 5.39 18.47 -9.31
N PRO A 218 6.63 18.54 -9.81
CA PRO A 218 7.79 18.16 -9.02
C PRO A 218 8.08 19.18 -7.91
N CYS A 219 8.56 18.70 -6.77
CA CYS A 219 9.24 19.52 -5.78
C CYS A 219 10.45 18.76 -5.25
N LYS A 220 11.63 19.25 -5.62
CA LYS A 220 12.91 18.67 -5.22
C LYS A 220 13.29 19.19 -3.84
N PHE A 221 13.40 18.30 -2.86
CA PHE A 221 14.00 18.64 -1.56
C PHE A 221 15.10 17.65 -1.13
N LEU A 222 15.32 16.61 -1.93
CA LEU A 222 16.41 15.65 -1.80
C LEU A 222 17.48 15.94 -2.87
N ASP A 223 18.74 16.01 -2.46
CA ASP A 223 19.88 16.28 -3.34
C ASP A 223 20.23 15.07 -4.23
N GLY A 224 21.24 15.21 -5.10
CA GLY A 224 21.71 14.12 -5.98
C GLY A 224 22.32 12.90 -5.27
N ASN A 225 22.34 12.89 -3.93
CA ASN A 225 22.71 11.73 -3.11
C ASN A 225 21.53 11.24 -2.25
N GLY A 226 20.31 11.74 -2.50
CA GLY A 226 19.11 11.42 -1.74
C GLY A 226 19.02 12.05 -0.35
N ASN A 227 19.82 13.07 -0.04
CA ASN A 227 19.77 13.75 1.26
C ASN A 227 18.88 14.99 1.20
N GLY A 228 18.08 15.21 2.25
CA GLY A 228 17.34 16.46 2.41
C GLY A 228 17.06 16.76 3.87
N THR A 229 16.29 17.81 4.10
CA THR A 229 15.91 18.28 5.44
C THR A 229 14.40 18.39 5.55
N THR A 230 13.89 18.33 6.79
CA THR A 230 12.48 18.64 7.07
C THR A 230 12.13 20.08 6.71
N GLU A 231 13.10 21.00 6.73
CA GLU A 231 12.90 22.37 6.25
C GLU A 231 12.60 22.39 4.74
N GLY A 232 13.38 21.67 3.92
CA GLY A 232 13.12 21.54 2.49
C GLY A 232 11.77 20.89 2.19
N GLU A 233 11.38 19.87 2.96
CA GLU A 233 10.04 19.27 2.89
C GLU A 233 8.95 20.32 3.18
N PHE A 234 9.12 21.13 4.22
CA PHE A 234 8.13 22.13 4.63
C PHE A 234 7.97 23.25 3.61
N ILE A 235 9.05 23.61 2.91
CA ILE A 235 9.06 24.53 1.78
C ILE A 235 8.29 23.92 0.60
N CYS A 236 8.51 22.64 0.29
CA CYS A 236 7.69 21.94 -0.71
C CYS A 236 6.19 21.93 -0.36
N LEU A 237 5.84 21.64 0.89
CA LEU A 237 4.44 21.66 1.32
C LEU A 237 3.82 23.07 1.23
N ASP A 238 4.59 24.12 1.53
CA ASP A 238 4.13 25.50 1.37
C ASP A 238 3.96 25.89 -0.11
N TYR A 239 4.87 25.44 -0.98
CA TYR A 239 4.77 25.61 -2.43
C TYR A 239 3.52 24.94 -3.00
N ILE A 240 3.29 23.67 -2.69
CA ILE A 240 2.07 22.97 -3.14
C ILE A 240 0.81 23.67 -2.63
N ARG A 241 0.83 24.15 -1.37
CA ARG A 241 -0.29 24.92 -0.81
C ARG A 241 -0.48 26.27 -1.52
N SER A 242 0.57 26.96 -1.95
CA SER A 242 0.47 28.24 -2.67
C SER A 242 -0.11 28.05 -4.07
N LEU A 243 0.31 27.00 -4.79
CA LEU A 243 -0.27 26.62 -6.09
C LEU A 243 -1.76 26.29 -5.98
N ILE A 244 -2.15 25.52 -4.96
CA ILE A 244 -3.57 25.23 -4.67
C ILE A 244 -4.34 26.52 -4.40
N SER A 245 -3.78 27.42 -3.60
CA SER A 245 -4.40 28.71 -3.27
C SER A 245 -4.54 29.62 -4.50
N SER A 246 -3.69 29.43 -5.51
CA SER A 246 -3.70 30.15 -6.79
C SER A 246 -4.61 29.50 -7.84
N GLY A 247 -5.25 28.38 -7.51
CA GLY A 247 -6.28 27.72 -8.34
C GLY A 247 -5.85 26.42 -9.02
N LEU A 248 -4.63 25.93 -8.78
CA LEU A 248 -4.19 24.64 -9.31
C LEU A 248 -4.74 23.50 -8.44
N ASP A 249 -5.64 22.68 -8.98
CA ASP A 249 -6.29 21.59 -8.23
C ASP A 249 -5.38 20.36 -8.08
N ILE A 250 -4.44 20.44 -7.15
CA ILE A 250 -3.52 19.33 -6.80
C ILE A 250 -4.24 18.36 -5.87
N ILE A 251 -4.64 17.23 -6.43
CA ILE A 251 -5.49 16.24 -5.75
C ILE A 251 -4.70 15.25 -4.88
N ALA A 252 -3.42 15.07 -5.16
CA ALA A 252 -2.57 14.12 -4.43
C ALA A 252 -1.11 14.61 -4.32
N ILE A 253 -0.44 14.19 -3.25
CA ILE A 253 0.99 14.32 -3.04
C ILE A 253 1.58 12.92 -2.88
N ASN A 254 2.59 12.60 -3.69
CA ASN A 254 3.43 11.43 -3.54
C ASN A 254 4.64 11.76 -2.65
N ALA A 255 4.69 11.18 -1.46
CA ALA A 255 5.79 11.29 -0.50
C ALA A 255 6.52 9.94 -0.36
N SER A 256 7.46 9.69 -1.27
CA SER A 256 8.26 8.45 -1.32
C SER A 256 9.54 8.56 -0.48
N TYR A 257 9.45 9.20 0.67
CA TYR A 257 10.53 9.43 1.64
C TYR A 257 10.05 9.12 3.06
N GLY A 258 10.97 9.15 4.01
CA GLY A 258 10.63 9.13 5.43
C GLY A 258 11.84 8.97 6.33
N GLY A 259 11.62 9.12 7.65
CA GLY A 259 12.68 9.00 8.64
C GLY A 259 12.18 8.73 10.06
N TYR A 260 13.12 8.36 10.93
CA TYR A 260 12.85 7.98 12.32
C TYR A 260 12.76 9.21 13.23
N TYR A 261 11.63 9.90 13.14
CA TYR A 261 11.30 11.06 13.95
C TYR A 261 9.78 11.27 13.99
N TYR A 262 9.32 12.16 14.85
CA TYR A 262 7.95 12.66 14.86
C TYR A 262 7.95 14.19 14.87
N SER A 263 7.22 14.82 13.95
CA SER A 263 7.16 16.27 13.81
C SER A 263 5.72 16.79 13.84
N ASN A 264 5.40 17.60 14.86
CA ASN A 264 4.10 18.28 14.91
C ASN A 264 3.94 19.32 13.79
N ILE A 265 5.04 19.88 13.29
CA ILE A 265 5.01 20.86 12.20
C ILE A 265 4.65 20.16 10.89
N GLU A 266 5.32 19.05 10.57
CA GLU A 266 5.03 18.23 9.39
C GLU A 266 3.58 17.75 9.40
N LYS A 267 3.13 17.16 10.53
CA LYS A 267 1.75 16.76 10.73
C LYS A 267 0.76 17.89 10.48
N THR A 268 1.05 19.09 10.98
CA THR A 268 0.17 20.26 10.82
C THR A 268 0.11 20.71 9.36
N LYS A 269 1.25 20.76 8.67
CA LYS A 269 1.32 21.14 7.25
C LYS A 269 0.58 20.14 6.35
N ILE A 270 0.74 18.84 6.59
CA ILE A 270 -0.01 17.80 5.86
C ILE A 270 -1.52 17.95 6.14
N ALA A 271 -1.92 18.21 7.38
CA ALA A 271 -3.33 18.39 7.74
C ALA A 271 -3.98 19.65 7.14
N GLN A 272 -3.19 20.69 6.83
CA GLN A 272 -3.68 21.91 6.18
C GLN A 272 -4.07 21.70 4.72
N LEU A 273 -3.57 20.65 4.08
CA LEU A 273 -3.89 20.24 2.70
C LEU A 273 -5.13 19.33 2.68
N SER A 274 -6.22 19.77 3.30
CA SER A 274 -7.39 18.93 3.59
C SER A 274 -8.15 18.39 2.38
N ASN A 275 -7.98 19.02 1.21
CA ASN A 275 -8.55 18.59 -0.08
C ASN A 275 -7.56 17.80 -0.96
N THR A 276 -6.35 17.54 -0.47
CA THR A 276 -5.28 16.83 -1.19
C THR A 276 -4.95 15.54 -0.43
N VAL A 277 -4.94 14.40 -1.12
CA VAL A 277 -4.53 13.13 -0.49
C VAL A 277 -3.01 13.07 -0.38
N PHE A 278 -2.49 12.92 0.84
CA PHE A 278 -1.07 12.75 1.10
C PHE A 278 -0.72 11.26 1.19
N VAL A 279 0.01 10.74 0.22
CA VAL A 279 0.37 9.32 0.13
C VAL A 279 1.82 9.15 0.56
N SER A 280 2.07 8.43 1.64
CA SER A 280 3.39 8.30 2.26
C SER A 280 3.91 6.86 2.25
N ALA A 281 5.21 6.69 1.99
CA ALA A 281 5.88 5.40 2.11
C ALA A 281 5.96 4.92 3.58
N ALA A 282 5.82 3.61 3.82
CA ALA A 282 5.94 3.04 5.16
C ALA A 282 7.39 2.92 5.68
N GLY A 283 8.39 2.90 4.78
CA GLY A 283 9.80 2.66 5.09
C GLY A 283 10.26 1.24 4.77
N ASN A 284 11.58 0.99 4.80
CA ASN A 284 12.20 -0.17 4.15
C ASN A 284 13.06 -1.04 5.09
N ASN A 285 12.81 -0.98 6.40
CA ASN A 285 13.65 -1.61 7.42
C ASN A 285 13.02 -2.86 8.05
N GLY A 286 11.79 -3.20 7.67
CA GLY A 286 11.03 -4.29 8.29
C GLY A 286 10.55 -3.97 9.70
N ASP A 287 10.41 -2.69 10.02
CA ASP A 287 9.96 -2.24 11.33
C ASP A 287 8.43 -2.14 11.40
N ASN A 288 7.91 -2.29 12.62
CA ASN A 288 6.50 -2.07 12.92
C ASN A 288 6.23 -0.59 13.26
N VAL A 289 5.64 0.15 12.32
CA VAL A 289 5.33 1.59 12.49
C VAL A 289 4.18 1.88 13.45
N ASP A 290 3.57 0.86 14.06
CA ASP A 290 2.66 1.05 15.19
C ASP A 290 3.41 1.20 16.53
N VAL A 291 4.72 0.87 16.56
CA VAL A 291 5.56 0.96 17.78
C VAL A 291 6.77 1.87 17.62
N ILE A 292 7.12 2.25 16.38
CA ILE A 292 8.17 3.23 16.09
C ILE A 292 7.58 4.46 15.37
N ASP A 293 8.20 5.62 15.59
CA ASP A 293 7.87 6.84 14.86
C ASP A 293 8.66 6.88 13.54
N PHE A 294 8.02 6.47 12.45
CA PHE A 294 8.52 6.65 11.07
C PHE A 294 7.64 7.68 10.34
N SER A 295 8.10 8.91 10.24
CA SER A 295 7.34 10.00 9.62
C SER A 295 7.63 10.11 8.12
N PRO A 296 6.65 10.49 7.27
CA PRO A 296 5.31 10.95 7.66
C PRO A 296 4.29 9.84 7.98
N CYS A 297 4.56 8.56 7.73
CA CYS A 297 3.59 7.46 7.78
C CYS A 297 2.72 7.39 9.06
N VAL A 298 3.24 7.81 10.22
CA VAL A 298 2.62 7.62 11.54
C VAL A 298 1.53 8.64 11.94
N TYR A 299 1.25 9.68 11.15
CA TYR A 299 0.36 10.77 11.60
C TYR A 299 -1.14 10.45 11.64
N ASP A 300 -1.59 9.39 10.96
CA ASP A 300 -2.98 8.91 10.86
C ASP A 300 -4.01 10.02 10.56
N LEU A 301 -3.67 10.91 9.62
CA LEU A 301 -4.52 12.04 9.24
C LEU A 301 -5.67 11.62 8.30
N PRO A 302 -6.82 12.36 8.29
CA PRO A 302 -7.94 12.06 7.39
C PRO A 302 -7.56 12.04 5.90
N ASN A 303 -6.63 12.90 5.49
CA ASN A 303 -6.15 13.00 4.12
C ASN A 303 -4.91 12.14 3.83
N GLN A 304 -4.43 11.34 4.78
CA GLN A 304 -3.20 10.57 4.62
C GLN A 304 -3.43 9.08 4.38
N ILE A 305 -2.64 8.49 3.48
CA ILE A 305 -2.57 7.04 3.24
C ILE A 305 -1.10 6.60 3.34
N CYS A 306 -0.76 5.84 4.39
CA CYS A 306 0.55 5.19 4.47
C CYS A 306 0.54 3.83 3.74
N VAL A 307 1.55 3.59 2.91
CA VAL A 307 1.60 2.49 1.94
C VAL A 307 2.77 1.54 2.20
N GLY A 308 2.48 0.25 2.36
CA GLY A 308 3.46 -0.84 2.41
C GLY A 308 3.75 -1.41 1.01
N ALA A 309 4.90 -2.04 0.83
CA ALA A 309 5.29 -2.66 -0.44
C ALA A 309 5.00 -4.17 -0.43
N SER A 310 4.34 -4.66 -1.48
CA SER A 310 4.09 -6.09 -1.70
C SER A 310 4.96 -6.68 -2.81
N ASP A 311 5.18 -7.99 -2.73
CA ASP A 311 5.78 -8.79 -3.80
C ASP A 311 4.72 -9.31 -4.79
N LYS A 312 5.18 -9.98 -5.85
CA LYS A 312 4.33 -10.63 -6.86
C LYS A 312 3.41 -11.74 -6.33
N ASN A 313 3.63 -12.21 -5.10
CA ASN A 313 2.83 -13.23 -4.44
C ASN A 313 1.84 -12.62 -3.44
N ASN A 314 1.68 -11.28 -3.44
CA ASN A 314 0.82 -10.54 -2.52
C ASN A 314 1.19 -10.73 -1.04
N ARG A 315 2.50 -10.84 -0.77
CA ARG A 315 3.07 -10.84 0.58
C ARG A 315 3.79 -9.52 0.82
N ARG A 316 4.06 -9.20 2.08
CA ARG A 316 4.97 -8.11 2.44
C ARG A 316 6.31 -8.30 1.71
N ALA A 317 6.79 -7.25 1.04
CA ALA A 317 7.97 -7.32 0.21
C ALA A 317 9.23 -7.45 1.07
N GLU A 318 10.06 -8.46 0.75
CA GLU A 318 11.43 -8.59 1.22
C GLU A 318 12.36 -8.09 0.10
N PHE A 319 13.05 -6.98 0.34
CA PHE A 319 13.95 -6.38 -0.65
C PHE A 319 15.32 -7.06 -0.62
N THR A 320 15.77 -7.45 0.57
CA THR A 320 16.98 -8.23 0.81
C THR A 320 16.75 -9.14 2.01
N THR A 321 17.76 -9.95 2.39
CA THR A 321 17.73 -10.74 3.64
C THR A 321 17.54 -9.91 4.91
N TYR A 322 17.82 -8.60 4.87
CA TYR A 322 17.78 -7.72 6.05
C TYR A 322 16.82 -6.54 5.93
N LEU A 323 16.34 -6.24 4.72
CA LEU A 323 15.50 -5.08 4.44
C LEU A 323 14.19 -5.55 3.83
N SER A 324 13.07 -5.07 4.37
CA SER A 324 11.73 -5.41 3.93
C SER A 324 10.82 -4.20 4.14
N SER A 325 9.64 -4.21 3.53
CA SER A 325 8.65 -3.17 3.80
C SER A 325 8.38 -3.08 5.30
N ASN A 326 8.39 -1.87 5.85
CA ASN A 326 7.79 -1.63 7.15
C ASN A 326 6.29 -1.99 7.11
N TYR A 327 5.73 -2.25 8.29
CA TYR A 327 4.38 -2.78 8.45
C TYR A 327 3.70 -2.18 9.69
N GLY A 328 2.39 -2.35 9.82
CA GLY A 328 1.65 -1.90 10.99
C GLY A 328 0.16 -2.12 10.82
N PHE A 329 -0.44 -2.85 11.75
CA PHE A 329 -1.87 -3.17 11.76
C PHE A 329 -2.77 -1.93 11.90
N LYS A 330 -2.23 -0.79 12.36
CA LYS A 330 -2.95 0.48 12.45
C LYS A 330 -2.49 1.50 11.40
N ASN A 331 -1.19 1.76 11.30
CA ASN A 331 -0.68 2.91 10.55
C ASN A 331 -0.51 2.63 9.05
N VAL A 332 -0.02 1.46 8.64
CA VAL A 332 0.05 1.08 7.22
C VAL A 332 -1.36 0.75 6.73
N LYS A 333 -1.90 1.52 5.80
CA LYS A 333 -3.32 1.41 5.43
C LYS A 333 -3.59 0.33 4.39
N ILE A 334 -2.69 0.19 3.43
CA ILE A 334 -2.80 -0.74 2.31
C ILE A 334 -1.40 -1.09 1.80
N PHE A 335 -1.27 -2.23 1.13
CA PHE A 335 -0.07 -2.61 0.39
C PHE A 335 -0.24 -2.33 -1.11
N ALA A 336 0.85 -2.01 -1.79
CA ALA A 336 0.89 -1.89 -3.25
C ALA A 336 2.21 -2.47 -3.81
N PRO A 337 2.29 -2.79 -5.11
CA PRO A 337 3.50 -3.36 -5.70
C PRO A 337 4.75 -2.52 -5.44
N GLY A 338 5.79 -3.12 -4.88
CA GLY A 338 7.02 -2.38 -4.56
C GLY A 338 8.30 -3.21 -4.64
N LEU A 339 8.26 -4.43 -5.17
CA LEU A 339 9.45 -5.25 -5.41
C LEU A 339 9.67 -5.44 -6.92
N ASP A 340 10.88 -5.14 -7.38
CA ASP A 340 11.32 -5.25 -8.77
C ASP A 340 10.38 -4.50 -9.73
N ILE A 341 10.16 -3.21 -9.45
CA ILE A 341 9.33 -2.33 -10.26
C ILE A 341 10.22 -1.58 -11.25
N GLN A 342 9.95 -1.77 -12.54
CA GLN A 342 10.63 -1.05 -13.61
C GLN A 342 9.88 0.25 -13.92
N SER A 343 10.62 1.36 -14.00
CA SER A 343 10.09 2.68 -14.34
C SER A 343 11.13 3.52 -15.05
N THR A 344 10.78 4.75 -15.41
CA THR A 344 11.64 5.79 -15.99
C THR A 344 12.84 6.10 -15.08
N TYR A 345 13.95 6.50 -15.67
CA TYR A 345 15.19 6.85 -14.96
C TYR A 345 15.97 7.89 -15.76
N LEU A 346 17.02 8.48 -15.16
CA LEU A 346 17.76 9.59 -15.75
C LEU A 346 18.26 9.31 -17.18
N GLY A 347 18.32 10.35 -18.00
CA GLY A 347 18.98 10.31 -19.31
C GLY A 347 18.21 9.47 -20.33
N SER A 348 16.87 9.57 -20.31
CA SER A 348 15.96 8.72 -21.12
C SER A 348 16.04 7.22 -20.80
N GLY A 349 16.54 6.87 -19.62
CA GLY A 349 16.77 5.50 -19.18
C GLY A 349 15.58 4.88 -18.48
N PHE A 350 15.71 3.59 -18.16
CA PHE A 350 14.71 2.85 -17.37
C PHE A 350 15.44 1.93 -16.39
N ALA A 351 14.93 1.80 -15.17
CA ALA A 351 15.57 1.02 -14.12
C ALA A 351 14.55 0.24 -13.29
N TYR A 352 14.99 -0.92 -12.77
CA TYR A 352 14.27 -1.65 -11.73
C TYR A 352 14.65 -1.07 -10.36
N ALA A 353 13.66 -0.83 -9.51
CA ALA A 353 13.84 -0.44 -8.11
C ALA A 353 12.85 -1.18 -7.21
N SER A 354 13.19 -1.24 -5.92
CA SER A 354 12.43 -1.96 -4.90
C SER A 354 12.36 -1.14 -3.62
N GLY A 355 11.15 -0.93 -3.10
CA GLY A 355 10.90 -0.12 -1.92
C GLY A 355 9.42 0.19 -1.71
N THR A 356 9.08 0.62 -0.50
CA THR A 356 7.81 1.32 -0.24
C THR A 356 7.69 2.59 -1.06
N SER A 357 8.81 3.21 -1.43
CA SER A 357 8.90 4.32 -2.39
C SER A 357 8.29 4.00 -3.76
N GLN A 358 8.39 2.77 -4.24
CA GLN A 358 7.76 2.33 -5.50
C GLN A 358 6.29 1.94 -5.30
N ALA A 359 5.90 1.53 -4.09
CA ALA A 359 4.50 1.22 -3.75
C ALA A 359 3.62 2.48 -3.64
N THR A 360 4.15 3.55 -3.04
CA THR A 360 3.48 4.86 -2.89
C THR A 360 2.90 5.41 -4.20
N PRO A 361 3.64 5.51 -5.32
CA PRO A 361 3.12 6.08 -6.57
C PRO A 361 2.00 5.28 -7.22
N PHE A 362 1.89 3.97 -6.96
CA PHE A 362 0.70 3.21 -7.37
C PHE A 362 -0.57 3.72 -6.69
N VAL A 363 -0.48 3.99 -5.38
CA VAL A 363 -1.61 4.52 -4.61
C VAL A 363 -1.87 5.98 -4.95
N THR A 364 -0.82 6.77 -5.22
CA THR A 364 -0.98 8.14 -5.74
C THR A 364 -1.72 8.13 -7.09
N GLY A 365 -1.34 7.23 -8.00
CA GLY A 365 -2.08 7.03 -9.25
C GLY A 365 -3.52 6.57 -9.03
N ALA A 366 -3.77 5.75 -8.01
CA ALA A 366 -5.12 5.32 -7.66
C ALA A 366 -6.03 6.47 -7.20
N VAL A 367 -5.48 7.44 -6.46
CA VAL A 367 -6.19 8.69 -6.10
C VAL A 367 -6.63 9.43 -7.36
N GLY A 368 -5.71 9.61 -8.32
CA GLY A 368 -6.03 10.29 -9.58
C GLY A 368 -7.06 9.56 -10.43
N LEU A 369 -7.00 8.23 -10.53
CA LEU A 369 -7.99 7.44 -11.26
C LEU A 369 -9.39 7.58 -10.66
N LEU A 370 -9.51 7.59 -9.33
CA LEU A 370 -10.79 7.81 -8.66
C LEU A 370 -11.34 9.21 -8.92
N TYR A 371 -10.49 10.23 -8.85
CA TYR A 371 -10.91 11.61 -9.14
C TYR A 371 -11.34 11.80 -10.59
N ILE A 372 -10.64 11.16 -11.55
CA ILE A 372 -11.01 11.15 -12.97
C ILE A 372 -12.36 10.45 -13.19
N TYR A 373 -12.61 9.36 -12.47
CA TYR A 373 -13.83 8.59 -12.57
C TYR A 373 -15.05 9.27 -11.91
N ASP A 374 -14.85 9.89 -10.75
CA ASP A 374 -15.88 10.61 -9.99
C ASP A 374 -15.26 11.78 -9.22
N SER A 375 -15.26 12.95 -9.85
CA SER A 375 -14.72 14.19 -9.27
C SER A 375 -15.55 14.74 -8.11
N GLY A 376 -16.68 14.12 -7.77
CA GLY A 376 -17.51 14.48 -6.62
C GLY A 376 -17.07 13.84 -5.30
N MET A 377 -16.10 12.92 -5.34
CA MET A 377 -15.63 12.23 -4.14
C MET A 377 -14.82 13.16 -3.22
N THR A 378 -15.15 13.14 -1.93
CA THR A 378 -14.32 13.77 -0.90
C THR A 378 -13.04 12.97 -0.67
N VAL A 379 -12.00 13.63 -0.14
CA VAL A 379 -10.72 12.99 0.26
C VAL A 379 -10.94 11.76 1.15
N SER A 380 -11.86 11.83 2.12
CA SER A 380 -12.18 10.68 2.98
C SER A 380 -12.80 9.52 2.20
N GLN A 381 -13.70 9.81 1.25
CA GLN A 381 -14.29 8.78 0.40
C GLN A 381 -13.26 8.15 -0.53
N ILE A 382 -12.32 8.93 -1.09
CA ILE A 382 -11.21 8.42 -1.90
C ILE A 382 -10.34 7.49 -1.06
N LYS A 383 -9.91 7.94 0.12
CA LYS A 383 -9.10 7.14 1.05
C LYS A 383 -9.79 5.82 1.42
N GLU A 384 -11.03 5.87 1.86
CA GLU A 384 -11.79 4.66 2.22
C GLU A 384 -11.98 3.75 1.01
N ARG A 385 -12.28 4.32 -0.18
CA ARG A 385 -12.46 3.55 -1.39
C ARG A 385 -11.21 2.76 -1.72
N ILE A 386 -10.04 3.40 -1.74
CA ILE A 386 -8.74 2.76 -1.99
C ILE A 386 -8.49 1.65 -0.95
N ILE A 387 -8.61 1.95 0.33
CA ILE A 387 -8.29 1.02 1.43
C ILE A 387 -9.17 -0.23 1.38
N TYR A 388 -10.48 -0.07 1.14
CA TYR A 388 -11.45 -1.16 1.28
C TYR A 388 -11.79 -1.90 -0.02
N SER A 389 -11.46 -1.34 -1.20
CA SER A 389 -11.69 -2.02 -2.47
C SER A 389 -10.56 -2.95 -2.90
N GLY A 390 -9.38 -2.85 -2.28
CA GLY A 390 -8.22 -3.68 -2.63
C GLY A 390 -8.49 -5.19 -2.53
N SER A 391 -7.64 -5.99 -3.18
CA SER A 391 -7.70 -7.46 -3.13
C SER A 391 -7.22 -7.95 -1.75
N ASN A 392 -8.06 -8.73 -1.04
CA ASN A 392 -7.82 -9.13 0.35
C ASN A 392 -6.98 -10.41 0.45
N TYR A 393 -5.89 -10.35 1.23
CA TYR A 393 -4.96 -11.47 1.45
C TYR A 393 -4.71 -11.66 2.96
N PRO A 394 -5.72 -12.09 3.73
CA PRO A 394 -5.62 -12.19 5.18
C PRO A 394 -4.56 -13.22 5.61
N GLU A 395 -4.29 -14.28 4.82
CA GLU A 395 -3.24 -15.26 5.16
C GLU A 395 -1.81 -14.71 4.99
N ASN A 396 -1.64 -13.61 4.25
CA ASN A 396 -0.33 -13.03 3.97
C ASN A 396 -0.09 -11.69 4.70
N LEU A 397 -1.14 -10.94 5.01
CA LEU A 397 -1.04 -9.54 5.44
C LEU A 397 -1.72 -9.23 6.78
N SER A 398 -2.27 -10.25 7.47
CA SER A 398 -2.78 -10.07 8.84
C SER A 398 -1.63 -9.75 9.80
N GLY A 399 -1.81 -8.68 10.57
CA GLY A 399 -0.78 -8.04 11.40
C GLY A 399 0.14 -7.07 10.65
N GLU A 400 0.10 -7.06 9.33
CA GLU A 400 1.03 -6.29 8.50
C GLU A 400 0.44 -4.94 8.04
N SER A 401 -0.89 -4.83 7.91
CA SER A 401 -1.58 -3.59 7.54
C SER A 401 -2.97 -3.46 8.15
N PHE A 402 -3.56 -2.28 7.99
CA PHE A 402 -4.92 -1.98 8.41
C PHE A 402 -5.96 -2.81 7.67
N SER A 403 -5.79 -3.01 6.35
CA SER A 403 -6.79 -3.63 5.49
C SER A 403 -6.46 -5.05 5.07
N CYS A 404 -5.22 -5.52 5.24
CA CYS A 404 -4.75 -6.76 4.63
C CYS A 404 -4.96 -6.81 3.11
N ASN A 405 -5.13 -5.65 2.47
CA ASN A 405 -5.43 -5.54 1.05
C ASN A 405 -4.18 -5.13 0.27
N VAL A 406 -4.06 -5.65 -0.94
CA VAL A 406 -3.19 -5.10 -1.99
C VAL A 406 -4.05 -4.26 -2.93
N LEU A 407 -3.51 -3.12 -3.39
CA LEU A 407 -4.19 -2.19 -4.28
C LEU A 407 -4.86 -2.89 -5.48
N ASN A 408 -6.11 -2.51 -5.77
CA ASN A 408 -6.86 -2.96 -6.93
C ASN A 408 -7.58 -1.78 -7.59
N LEU A 409 -7.06 -1.36 -8.75
CA LEU A 409 -7.51 -0.20 -9.50
C LEU A 409 -8.88 -0.41 -10.13
N TYR A 410 -9.25 -1.63 -10.50
CA TYR A 410 -10.58 -1.89 -11.05
C TYR A 410 -11.65 -1.87 -9.96
N SER A 411 -11.41 -2.58 -8.85
CA SER A 411 -12.39 -2.69 -7.76
C SER A 411 -12.68 -1.35 -7.06
N MET A 412 -11.77 -0.38 -7.10
CA MET A 412 -12.06 0.96 -6.57
C MET A 412 -13.08 1.73 -7.44
N LEU A 413 -13.03 1.56 -8.76
CA LEU A 413 -13.97 2.18 -9.70
C LEU A 413 -15.30 1.41 -9.73
N VAL A 414 -15.23 0.08 -9.69
CA VAL A 414 -16.37 -0.84 -9.69
C VAL A 414 -16.28 -1.77 -8.47
N PRO A 415 -16.80 -1.34 -7.30
CA PRO A 415 -16.76 -2.13 -6.07
C PRO A 415 -17.28 -3.55 -6.22
N ASP A 416 -16.49 -4.49 -5.72
CA ASP A 416 -16.95 -5.85 -5.51
C ASP A 416 -17.90 -5.96 -4.29
N ASN A 417 -18.67 -7.04 -4.23
CA ASN A 417 -19.56 -7.35 -3.10
C ASN A 417 -18.93 -8.36 -2.13
N ASN A 418 -17.60 -8.49 -2.12
CA ASN A 418 -16.92 -9.45 -1.27
C ASN A 418 -16.76 -8.88 0.14
N GLN A 419 -17.07 -9.70 1.15
CA GLN A 419 -16.70 -9.40 2.52
C GLN A 419 -15.21 -9.71 2.70
N LYS A 420 -14.47 -8.77 3.28
CA LYS A 420 -13.01 -8.84 3.46
C LYS A 420 -12.67 -8.76 4.94
N ILE A 421 -11.64 -9.50 5.37
CA ILE A 421 -11.25 -9.63 6.77
C ILE A 421 -9.78 -9.29 6.95
N CYS A 422 -9.41 -8.78 8.12
CA CYS A 422 -8.01 -8.58 8.50
C CYS A 422 -7.85 -8.86 9.99
N LEU A 423 -6.83 -9.63 10.37
CA LEU A 423 -6.55 -9.98 11.76
C LEU A 423 -5.30 -9.27 12.26
N ASP A 424 -5.15 -9.07 13.56
CA ASP A 424 -3.95 -8.45 14.13
C ASP A 424 -2.72 -9.37 14.08
N ARG A 425 -2.91 -10.68 13.92
CA ARG A 425 -1.86 -11.67 13.58
C ARG A 425 -2.47 -13.02 13.19
N LEU A 426 -1.61 -13.91 12.68
CA LEU A 426 -1.99 -15.27 12.25
C LEU A 426 -1.50 -16.38 13.16
N SER A 427 -0.71 -16.05 14.19
CA SER A 427 -0.24 -17.05 15.15
C SER A 427 -0.11 -16.50 16.55
N TYR A 428 -0.38 -17.37 17.53
CA TYR A 428 -0.21 -17.08 18.95
C TYR A 428 0.45 -18.24 19.69
N ASN A 429 1.42 -17.89 20.53
CA ASN A 429 2.05 -18.81 21.46
C ASN A 429 1.69 -18.42 22.89
N PHE A 430 1.02 -19.32 23.61
CA PHE A 430 0.64 -19.15 25.01
C PHE A 430 1.82 -19.36 25.98
N GLY A 431 2.97 -19.79 25.49
CA GLY A 431 4.13 -20.11 26.30
C GLY A 431 3.89 -21.32 27.21
N GLN A 432 4.56 -21.33 28.36
CA GLN A 432 4.38 -22.36 29.38
C GLN A 432 3.20 -22.03 30.28
N VAL A 433 2.28 -22.98 30.41
CA VAL A 433 1.10 -22.90 31.27
C VAL A 433 1.04 -24.15 32.14
N ASN A 434 0.83 -23.98 33.44
CA ASN A 434 0.73 -25.14 34.32
C ASN A 434 -0.48 -26.00 33.94
N VAL A 435 -0.34 -27.32 34.03
CA VAL A 435 -1.45 -28.26 33.78
C VAL A 435 -2.64 -27.92 34.67
N GLY A 436 -3.80 -27.69 34.03
CA GLY A 436 -5.05 -27.29 34.68
C GLY A 436 -5.23 -25.79 34.91
N GLU A 437 -4.19 -24.96 34.69
CA GLU A 437 -4.31 -23.51 34.72
C GLU A 437 -4.72 -22.93 33.36
N LYS A 438 -5.27 -21.71 33.38
CA LYS A 438 -5.80 -21.02 32.21
C LYS A 438 -4.90 -19.85 31.82
N SER A 439 -4.48 -19.81 30.57
CA SER A 439 -3.93 -18.62 29.92
C SER A 439 -4.90 -18.12 28.85
N SER A 440 -5.00 -16.81 28.62
CA SER A 440 -5.95 -16.23 27.69
C SER A 440 -5.35 -15.07 26.91
N VAL A 441 -5.73 -14.97 25.64
CA VAL A 441 -5.33 -13.90 24.72
C VAL A 441 -6.55 -13.43 23.93
N SER A 442 -6.55 -12.17 23.51
CA SER A 442 -7.61 -11.58 22.69
C SER A 442 -7.08 -11.24 21.30
N PHE A 443 -7.83 -11.60 20.27
CA PHE A 443 -7.53 -11.35 18.86
C PHE A 443 -8.43 -10.23 18.35
N THR A 444 -7.90 -9.38 17.48
CA THR A 444 -8.71 -8.35 16.83
C THR A 444 -9.04 -8.78 15.41
N VAL A 445 -10.33 -8.85 15.09
CA VAL A 445 -10.82 -9.06 13.73
C VAL A 445 -11.39 -7.74 13.21
N ARG A 446 -10.93 -7.29 12.04
CA ARG A 446 -11.41 -6.08 11.37
C ARG A 446 -12.17 -6.43 10.09
N SER A 447 -13.27 -5.71 9.87
CA SER A 447 -13.93 -5.67 8.56
C SER A 447 -13.11 -4.80 7.60
N ALA A 448 -12.54 -5.41 6.57
CA ALA A 448 -11.55 -4.79 5.70
C ALA A 448 -12.06 -4.48 4.27
N GLY A 449 -13.37 -4.58 4.07
CA GLY A 449 -14.01 -4.36 2.77
C GLY A 449 -15.12 -3.33 2.84
N LEU A 450 -15.63 -2.94 1.67
CA LEU A 450 -16.77 -2.02 1.56
C LEU A 450 -18.08 -2.66 2.03
N GLN A 451 -18.18 -4.00 1.96
CA GLN A 451 -19.30 -4.74 2.50
C GLN A 451 -19.08 -5.05 3.98
N PRO A 452 -20.08 -4.87 4.85
CA PRO A 452 -20.00 -5.30 6.24
C PRO A 452 -19.66 -6.78 6.37
N LEU A 453 -18.77 -7.11 7.31
CA LEU A 453 -18.30 -8.46 7.57
C LEU A 453 -19.29 -9.19 8.48
N SER A 454 -19.66 -10.41 8.09
CA SER A 454 -20.51 -11.31 8.87
C SER A 454 -19.70 -12.53 9.29
N ILE A 455 -19.46 -12.69 10.59
CA ILE A 455 -18.82 -13.88 11.15
C ILE A 455 -19.89 -14.95 11.39
N ILE A 456 -19.72 -16.11 10.75
CA ILE A 456 -20.66 -17.24 10.81
C ILE A 456 -20.36 -18.12 12.03
N SER A 457 -19.09 -18.41 12.27
CA SER A 457 -18.65 -19.25 13.37
C SER A 457 -17.16 -19.11 13.62
N VAL A 458 -16.75 -19.27 14.87
CA VAL A 458 -15.34 -19.40 15.27
C VAL A 458 -15.17 -20.74 15.98
N ASN A 459 -14.33 -21.62 15.44
CA ASN A 459 -14.17 -22.99 15.94
C ASN A 459 -12.72 -23.30 16.28
N SER A 460 -12.51 -24.06 17.35
CA SER A 460 -11.22 -24.67 17.71
C SER A 460 -11.23 -26.17 17.41
N PHE A 461 -10.10 -26.71 16.97
CA PHE A 461 -9.94 -28.15 16.71
C PHE A 461 -9.39 -28.95 17.88
N LEU A 462 -8.93 -28.29 18.94
CA LEU A 462 -8.37 -28.94 20.11
C LEU A 462 -9.10 -28.48 21.37
N PRO A 463 -9.53 -29.41 22.23
CA PRO A 463 -10.31 -29.07 23.42
C PRO A 463 -9.53 -28.23 24.44
N GLN A 464 -8.19 -28.25 24.40
CA GLN A 464 -7.33 -27.43 25.25
C GLN A 464 -7.35 -25.95 24.84
N PHE A 465 -7.72 -25.63 23.60
CA PHE A 465 -7.94 -24.27 23.14
C PHE A 465 -9.44 -24.00 23.07
N THR A 466 -9.94 -23.14 23.95
CA THR A 466 -11.36 -22.78 24.01
C THR A 466 -11.55 -21.36 23.50
N VAL A 467 -12.62 -21.15 22.73
CA VAL A 467 -12.95 -19.85 22.15
C VAL A 467 -14.12 -19.23 22.90
N SER A 468 -14.03 -17.95 23.21
CA SER A 468 -15.13 -17.09 23.63
C SER A 468 -15.07 -15.80 22.83
N GLU A 469 -16.15 -15.38 22.21
CA GLU A 469 -16.12 -14.26 21.26
C GLU A 469 -17.43 -13.48 21.25
N ASN A 470 -17.39 -12.25 20.73
CA ASN A 470 -18.56 -11.38 20.54
C ASN A 470 -18.80 -11.04 19.07
N CYS A 471 -18.15 -11.74 18.14
CA CYS A 471 -18.17 -11.52 16.72
C CYS A 471 -19.33 -12.23 16.02
N THR A 472 -19.67 -13.45 16.42
CA THR A 472 -20.67 -14.30 15.76
C THR A 472 -22.07 -13.73 15.93
N GLY A 473 -22.81 -13.68 14.82
CA GLY A 473 -24.18 -13.13 14.78
C GLY A 473 -24.24 -11.60 14.78
N ASN A 474 -23.09 -10.91 14.83
CA ASN A 474 -22.99 -9.47 14.68
C ASN A 474 -22.50 -9.09 13.27
N THR A 475 -23.02 -7.99 12.74
CA THR A 475 -22.50 -7.38 11.51
C THR A 475 -21.45 -6.34 11.86
N ILE A 476 -20.24 -6.49 11.32
CA ILE A 476 -19.11 -5.59 11.57
C ILE A 476 -18.98 -4.65 10.36
N ASN A 477 -19.34 -3.39 10.55
CA ASN A 477 -19.21 -2.36 9.52
C ASN A 477 -17.74 -2.17 9.11
N SER A 478 -17.50 -1.71 7.89
CA SER A 478 -16.17 -1.42 7.34
C SER A 478 -15.30 -0.62 8.32
N GLY A 479 -14.07 -1.05 8.54
CA GLY A 479 -13.13 -0.43 9.48
C GLY A 479 -13.35 -0.77 10.96
N ASN A 480 -14.55 -1.22 11.35
CA ASN A 480 -14.83 -1.63 12.72
C ASN A 480 -14.21 -3.00 13.04
N THR A 481 -14.09 -3.26 14.33
CA THR A 481 -13.49 -4.48 14.85
C THR A 481 -14.42 -5.24 15.79
N CYS A 482 -14.14 -6.51 15.98
CA CYS A 482 -14.63 -7.33 17.09
C CYS A 482 -13.45 -8.10 17.70
N SER A 483 -13.67 -8.74 18.86
CA SER A 483 -12.64 -9.46 19.58
C SER A 483 -12.98 -10.94 19.75
N ILE A 484 -11.98 -11.79 19.54
CA ILE A 484 -12.06 -13.23 19.77
C ILE A 484 -11.08 -13.56 20.88
N ASP A 485 -11.59 -14.00 22.03
CA ASP A 485 -10.77 -14.47 23.13
C ASP A 485 -10.53 -15.97 23.02
N VAL A 486 -9.26 -16.37 23.09
CA VAL A 486 -8.87 -17.78 23.08
C VAL A 486 -8.13 -18.11 24.35
N SER A 487 -8.52 -19.20 24.98
CA SER A 487 -7.94 -19.67 26.22
C SER A 487 -7.29 -21.02 26.04
N PHE A 488 -6.07 -21.16 26.56
CA PHE A 488 -5.33 -22.41 26.60
C PHE A 488 -5.35 -22.99 28.02
N ILE A 489 -5.80 -24.23 28.14
CA ILE A 489 -5.83 -25.01 29.39
C ILE A 489 -5.22 -26.40 29.10
N PRO A 490 -3.92 -26.61 29.34
CA PRO A 490 -3.30 -27.91 29.12
C PRO A 490 -3.81 -28.93 30.16
N ASP A 491 -4.15 -30.13 29.68
CA ASP A 491 -4.61 -31.26 30.51
C ASP A 491 -3.47 -32.23 30.87
N LYS A 492 -2.31 -32.07 30.25
CA LYS A 492 -1.08 -32.83 30.50
C LYS A 492 0.13 -31.97 30.15
N ALA A 493 1.31 -32.41 30.61
CA ALA A 493 2.55 -31.77 30.22
C ALA A 493 2.91 -32.07 28.76
N GLY A 494 3.60 -31.13 28.11
CA GLY A 494 4.09 -31.21 26.72
C GLY A 494 3.48 -30.16 25.80
N ASP A 495 3.91 -30.20 24.53
CA ASP A 495 3.51 -29.22 23.51
C ASP A 495 2.11 -29.51 22.94
N PHE A 496 1.36 -28.43 22.72
CA PHE A 496 0.07 -28.42 22.03
C PHE A 496 0.15 -27.46 20.85
N THR A 497 -0.36 -27.89 19.70
CA THR A 497 -0.48 -27.07 18.48
C THR A 497 -1.85 -27.32 17.87
N GLY A 498 -2.61 -26.26 17.61
CA GLY A 498 -3.93 -26.32 17.01
C GLY A 498 -4.20 -25.12 16.11
N GLY A 499 -5.43 -25.05 15.62
CA GLY A 499 -5.92 -23.96 14.78
C GLY A 499 -7.28 -23.46 15.25
N ILE A 500 -7.50 -22.15 15.08
CA ILE A 500 -8.81 -21.51 15.24
C ILE A 500 -9.28 -21.10 13.84
N ILE A 501 -10.40 -21.64 13.37
CA ILE A 501 -10.99 -21.27 12.08
C ILE A 501 -12.14 -20.29 12.29
N ILE A 502 -12.05 -19.17 11.58
CA ILE A 502 -13.10 -18.16 11.48
C ILE A 502 -13.76 -18.31 10.11
N ASN A 503 -15.01 -18.75 10.10
CA ASN A 503 -15.82 -18.78 8.89
C ASN A 503 -16.61 -17.47 8.76
N TYR A 504 -16.58 -16.85 7.58
CA TYR A 504 -17.21 -15.56 7.33
C TYR A 504 -17.78 -15.45 5.92
N GLY A 505 -18.70 -14.51 5.73
CA GLY A 505 -19.31 -14.24 4.44
C GLY A 505 -19.93 -15.48 3.78
N ASN A 506 -19.71 -15.65 2.47
CA ASN A 506 -20.23 -16.80 1.71
C ASN A 506 -19.12 -17.82 1.47
N ASN A 507 -18.92 -18.74 2.42
CA ASN A 507 -17.94 -19.85 2.36
C ASN A 507 -16.46 -19.44 2.40
N ASN A 508 -16.13 -18.31 3.01
CA ASN A 508 -14.73 -17.96 3.26
C ASN A 508 -14.30 -18.42 4.66
N SER A 509 -13.02 -18.75 4.81
CA SER A 509 -12.43 -19.13 6.08
C SER A 509 -11.02 -18.59 6.20
N VAL A 510 -10.62 -18.22 7.42
CA VAL A 510 -9.23 -17.91 7.76
C VAL A 510 -8.84 -18.69 9.01
N GLU A 511 -7.62 -19.20 9.04
CA GLU A 511 -7.09 -19.99 10.15
C GLU A 511 -6.03 -19.22 10.92
N ILE A 512 -6.11 -19.28 12.26
CA ILE A 512 -5.10 -18.77 13.18
C ILE A 512 -4.40 -19.95 13.84
N ALA A 513 -3.08 -20.01 13.74
CA ALA A 513 -2.29 -21.01 14.44
C ALA A 513 -2.19 -20.69 15.94
N VAL A 514 -2.44 -21.68 16.80
CA VAL A 514 -2.28 -21.55 18.26
C VAL A 514 -1.36 -22.63 18.79
N GLN A 515 -0.46 -22.25 19.70
CA GLN A 515 0.46 -23.19 20.34
C GLN A 515 0.71 -22.86 21.80
N GLY A 516 1.09 -23.85 22.61
CA GLY A 516 1.46 -23.67 24.02
C GLY A 516 2.05 -24.94 24.61
N GLU A 517 2.74 -24.82 25.74
CA GLU A 517 3.37 -25.93 26.46
C GLU A 517 2.71 -26.11 27.84
N GLY A 518 2.20 -27.32 28.11
CA GLY A 518 1.78 -27.71 29.44
C GLY A 518 2.99 -28.06 30.32
N VAL A 519 3.10 -27.47 31.51
CA VAL A 519 4.15 -27.82 32.48
C VAL A 519 3.55 -28.31 33.79
N LEU A 520 4.20 -29.28 34.44
CA LEU A 520 3.78 -29.73 35.77
C LEU A 520 4.09 -28.64 36.80
N VAL A 521 3.19 -28.45 37.76
CA VAL A 521 3.44 -27.57 38.90
C VAL A 521 4.64 -28.13 39.68
N ASN A 522 5.80 -27.48 39.55
CA ASN A 522 6.94 -27.75 40.43
C ASN A 522 6.59 -27.15 41.80
N ASN A 523 5.98 -27.95 42.67
CA ASN A 523 5.98 -27.61 44.09
C ASN A 523 7.44 -27.56 44.54
N PRO A 524 7.97 -26.42 45.03
CA PRO A 524 9.20 -26.46 45.78
C PRO A 524 8.94 -27.40 46.95
N VAL A 525 9.69 -28.50 47.01
CA VAL A 525 9.68 -29.39 48.17
C VAL A 525 9.93 -28.50 49.39
N PRO A 526 9.01 -28.43 50.37
CA PRO A 526 9.32 -27.71 51.60
C PRO A 526 10.54 -28.41 52.19
N SER A 527 11.62 -27.66 52.40
CA SER A 527 12.79 -28.16 53.10
C SER A 527 12.35 -28.64 54.48
N SER A 528 12.17 -29.95 54.64
CA SER A 528 11.98 -30.57 55.94
C SER A 528 13.25 -30.36 56.73
N SER A 529 13.19 -29.46 57.70
CA SER A 529 14.19 -29.34 58.76
C SER A 529 14.09 -30.58 59.65
N ASP A 530 14.72 -31.67 59.23
CA ASP A 530 14.99 -32.81 60.11
C ASP A 530 16.38 -32.65 60.71
N SER A 531 16.37 -32.31 61.99
CA SER A 531 17.49 -32.41 62.91
C SER A 531 17.82 -33.89 63.15
N SER A 532 18.96 -34.36 62.64
CA SER A 532 19.72 -35.45 63.29
C SER A 532 21.15 -35.45 62.77
N GLY A 533 22.10 -35.46 63.71
CA GLY A 533 23.53 -35.33 63.44
C GLY A 533 24.20 -36.63 63.00
N GLY A 534 25.30 -36.47 62.28
CA GLY A 534 26.28 -37.51 61.97
C GLY A 534 27.43 -36.91 61.16
N GLY A 535 28.59 -36.78 61.79
CA GLY A 535 29.76 -36.07 61.25
C GLY A 535 30.48 -36.77 60.10
N GLY A 536 31.24 -35.98 59.33
CA GLY A 536 32.20 -36.45 58.33
C GLY A 536 32.90 -35.28 57.63
N CYS A 537 34.22 -35.27 57.65
CA CYS A 537 35.13 -34.14 57.39
C CYS A 537 35.23 -33.63 55.93
N SER A 538 35.49 -32.32 55.80
CA SER A 538 36.47 -31.60 54.94
C SER A 538 36.66 -32.04 53.47
N THR A 539 36.59 -31.16 52.46
CA THR A 539 37.55 -30.07 52.23
C THR A 539 36.93 -28.95 51.40
N GLY A 540 37.12 -27.71 51.87
CA GLY A 540 36.73 -26.51 51.14
C GLY A 540 37.79 -26.10 50.11
N SER A 541 37.32 -25.47 49.04
CA SER A 541 38.01 -24.32 48.47
C SER A 541 36.96 -23.39 47.87
N VAL A 542 36.85 -22.22 48.48
CA VAL A 542 36.10 -21.07 48.00
C VAL A 542 37.12 -20.16 47.34
N SER A 543 36.86 -19.73 46.11
CA SER A 543 37.39 -18.47 45.58
C SER A 543 36.31 -17.82 44.75
N GLY A 544 35.77 -16.72 45.26
CA GLY A 544 34.84 -15.87 44.55
C GLY A 544 35.53 -14.72 43.81
N PHE A 545 34.64 -13.89 43.26
CA PHE A 545 34.78 -12.45 42.97
C PHE A 545 35.37 -11.98 41.61
N GLN A 546 34.41 -11.58 40.77
CA GLN A 546 34.21 -10.25 40.15
C GLN A 546 34.73 -9.85 38.74
N ILE A 547 33.74 -9.67 37.83
CA ILE A 547 33.37 -8.53 36.94
C ILE A 547 34.44 -7.83 36.05
N TYR A 548 34.29 -7.89 34.72
CA TYR A 548 33.92 -6.79 33.76
C TYR A 548 34.26 -7.15 32.29
N LEU A 549 33.23 -7.14 31.43
CA LEU A 549 33.06 -6.60 30.05
C LEU A 549 34.20 -6.49 28.98
N ILE A 550 33.74 -6.54 27.70
CA ILE A 550 34.34 -6.17 26.38
C ILE A 550 34.97 -7.37 25.60
N VAL A 551 34.35 -8.01 24.57
CA VAL A 551 33.86 -7.64 23.20
C VAL A 551 34.81 -8.16 22.08
N ILE A 552 34.20 -8.68 20.99
CA ILE A 552 34.67 -8.88 19.59
C ILE A 552 35.18 -10.28 19.11
N ALA A 553 34.46 -10.75 18.08
CA ALA A 553 34.88 -11.43 16.83
C ALA A 553 35.00 -12.96 16.69
N VAL A 554 34.20 -13.42 15.71
CA VAL A 554 34.51 -14.38 14.62
C VAL A 554 34.44 -15.86 14.97
N PHE A 555 33.42 -16.54 14.42
CA PHE A 555 33.63 -17.65 13.45
C PHE A 555 32.29 -18.06 12.80
N ILE A 556 31.94 -17.35 11.72
CA ILE A 556 31.33 -17.98 10.54
C ILE A 556 32.47 -18.77 9.87
N ILE A 557 32.16 -19.99 9.42
CA ILE A 557 32.80 -20.84 8.38
C ILE A 557 32.71 -22.30 8.82
N ARG A 558 31.58 -22.94 8.52
CA ARG A 558 31.48 -24.38 8.29
C ARG A 558 30.27 -24.68 7.40
N TYR A 559 30.31 -24.15 6.18
CA TYR A 559 29.71 -24.80 5.03
C TYR A 559 30.40 -24.20 3.81
N MET A 560 30.96 -25.03 2.93
CA MET A 560 31.76 -24.71 1.72
C MET A 560 33.25 -25.07 1.80
N ILE A 561 33.57 -26.37 1.85
CA ILE A 561 34.73 -26.93 1.12
C ILE A 561 34.26 -28.26 0.50
N GLY A 562 34.20 -28.29 -0.83
CA GLY A 562 33.80 -29.46 -1.60
C GLY A 562 34.06 -29.31 -3.10
N ARG A 563 35.34 -29.24 -3.46
CA ARG A 563 35.94 -29.49 -4.80
C ARG A 563 36.04 -28.33 -5.79
N TYR A 564 37.22 -27.73 -5.81
CA TYR A 564 37.89 -27.35 -7.05
C TYR A 564 38.67 -28.54 -7.61
N GLY A 565 38.67 -28.68 -8.93
CA GLY A 565 39.55 -29.55 -9.70
C GLY A 565 39.76 -28.98 -11.09
N SER A 566 40.87 -28.23 -11.24
CA SER A 566 41.63 -27.80 -12.43
C SER A 566 41.25 -28.29 -13.83
N ILE A 567 41.50 -27.46 -14.86
CA ILE A 567 42.61 -27.66 -15.82
C ILE A 567 42.78 -26.39 -16.70
N SER A 568 44.06 -25.99 -16.80
CA SER A 568 44.79 -25.13 -17.78
C SER A 568 44.17 -23.87 -18.36
#